data_AF-A0A9N9DU88-F1
#
_entry.id   AF-A0A9N9DU88-F1
#
_cell.length_a   1.000
_cell.length_b   1.000
_cell.length_c   1.000
_cell.angle_alpha   90.00
_cell.angle_beta   90.00
_cell.angle_gamma   90.00
#
_symmetry.space_group_name_H-M   'P 1'
#
loop_
_entity.id
_entity.type
_entity.pdbx_description
1 polymer ?
#
loop_
_entity_poly.entity_id
_entity_poly.type
_entity_poly.pdbx_seq_one_letter_code
_entity_poly.pdbx_strand_id
1 'polypeptide(L)'
;QYIDCGKVPTMEELKDREIGFGEWVKPGKSPIGVKIHLGVPASDAFRKTEDVMDSLDVLGNENYLLNYQPHSNTIDILYHSDAESNDVIKSILHSLKFHDYVTKHNMAQMNSEDITQRIRESMRESHKWTNENFGRFVAELDDKDWQSDVIFWSDKYVFKCFQILNKT
;
A
#
# COMPACT_ATOMS: atom_id res chain seq x y z
N GLN A 1 -9.35 -6.56 5.46
CA GLN A 1 -9.29 -7.84 6.21
C GLN A 1 -8.13 -7.84 7.18
N TYR A 2 -6.86 -7.95 6.76
CA TYR A 2 -5.75 -7.92 7.73
C TYR A 2 -5.74 -6.65 8.61
N ILE A 3 -5.99 -5.48 8.01
CA ILE A 3 -6.12 -4.21 8.74
C ILE A 3 -7.23 -4.23 9.80
N ASP A 4 -8.30 -4.99 9.57
CA ASP A 4 -9.51 -4.99 10.40
C ASP A 4 -9.45 -6.06 11.50
N CYS A 5 -8.92 -7.24 11.19
CA CYS A 5 -8.97 -8.41 12.07
C CYS A 5 -7.61 -9.05 12.38
N GLY A 6 -6.52 -8.52 11.83
CA GLY A 6 -5.16 -9.04 12.04
C GLY A 6 -4.93 -10.44 11.44
N LYS A 7 -5.77 -10.85 10.49
CA LYS A 7 -5.70 -12.16 9.83
C LYS A 7 -5.54 -12.02 8.33
N VAL A 8 -4.56 -12.72 7.78
CA VAL A 8 -4.39 -12.87 6.33
C VAL A 8 -5.42 -13.91 5.85
N PRO A 9 -6.19 -13.64 4.79
CA PRO A 9 -7.10 -14.65 4.25
C PRO A 9 -6.33 -15.82 3.64
N THR A 10 -6.90 -17.03 3.72
CA THR A 10 -6.39 -18.18 2.96
C THR A 10 -6.78 -18.05 1.48
N MET A 11 -6.09 -18.77 0.59
CA MET A 11 -6.51 -18.83 -0.82
C MET A 11 -7.92 -19.41 -0.98
N GLU A 12 -8.31 -20.35 -0.13
CA GLU A 12 -9.66 -20.91 -0.16
C GLU A 12 -10.73 -19.86 0.15
N GLU A 13 -10.46 -18.95 1.11
CA GLU A 13 -11.34 -17.82 1.43
C GLU A 13 -11.40 -16.77 0.30
N LEU A 14 -10.48 -16.82 -0.67
CA LEU A 14 -10.40 -15.89 -1.80
C LEU A 14 -10.92 -16.48 -3.11
N LYS A 15 -11.26 -17.78 -3.18
CA LYS A 15 -11.74 -18.46 -4.40
C LYS A 15 -12.94 -17.76 -5.04
N ASP A 16 -13.90 -17.30 -4.23
CA ASP A 16 -15.09 -16.60 -4.73
C ASP A 16 -14.78 -15.20 -5.33
N ARG A 17 -13.55 -14.73 -5.14
CA ARG A 17 -13.05 -13.45 -5.63
C ARG A 17 -12.06 -13.64 -6.77
N GLU A 18 -11.70 -14.86 -7.12
CA GLU A 18 -10.75 -15.19 -8.16
C GLU A 18 -11.32 -14.81 -9.56
N ILE A 19 -10.50 -14.20 -10.41
CA ILE A 19 -10.76 -14.09 -11.85
C ILE A 19 -9.65 -14.84 -12.58
N GLY A 20 -9.99 -15.93 -13.27
CA GLY A 20 -8.99 -16.76 -13.95
C GLY A 20 -8.25 -17.72 -13.01
N PHE A 21 -7.22 -18.39 -13.51
CA PHE A 21 -6.50 -19.48 -12.82
C PHE A 21 -5.53 -18.94 -11.75
N GLY A 22 -6.01 -18.49 -10.60
CA GLY A 22 -5.20 -18.07 -9.46
C GLY A 22 -4.44 -16.74 -9.66
N GLU A 23 -4.56 -16.13 -10.84
CA GLU A 23 -3.76 -14.98 -11.27
C GLU A 23 -4.33 -13.64 -10.81
N TRP A 24 -5.63 -13.58 -10.46
CA TRP A 24 -6.29 -12.32 -10.09
C TRP A 24 -7.29 -12.53 -8.96
N VAL A 25 -7.16 -11.75 -7.88
CA VAL A 25 -8.18 -11.67 -6.83
C VAL A 25 -8.89 -10.32 -6.96
N LYS A 26 -10.19 -10.34 -7.28
CA LYS A 26 -11.04 -9.14 -7.22
C LYS A 26 -10.91 -8.52 -5.83
N PRO A 27 -10.71 -7.19 -5.74
CA PRO A 27 -11.08 -6.50 -4.50
C PRO A 27 -12.53 -6.89 -4.20
N GLY A 28 -12.79 -7.35 -2.98
CA GLY A 28 -14.11 -7.83 -2.60
C GLY A 28 -15.08 -6.66 -2.56
N LYS A 29 -16.25 -6.84 -1.94
CA LYS A 29 -17.18 -5.73 -1.65
C LYS A 29 -16.61 -4.70 -0.64
N SER A 30 -15.30 -4.75 -0.36
CA SER A 30 -14.62 -3.84 0.54
C SER A 30 -14.42 -2.49 -0.17
N PRO A 31 -14.76 -1.37 0.47
CA PRO A 31 -14.77 -0.04 -0.14
C PRO A 31 -13.36 0.55 -0.37
N ILE A 32 -12.31 -0.29 -0.43
CA ILE A 32 -10.93 0.16 -0.64
C ILE A 32 -10.78 0.54 -2.13
N GLY A 33 -11.34 1.69 -2.48
CA GLY A 33 -11.30 2.31 -3.80
C GLY A 33 -10.01 3.08 -4.06
N VAL A 34 -8.90 2.72 -3.42
CA VAL A 34 -7.61 3.37 -3.60
C VAL A 34 -6.89 2.81 -4.82
N LYS A 35 -6.20 3.68 -5.55
CA LYS A 35 -5.26 3.28 -6.59
C LYS A 35 -3.86 3.26 -5.97
N ILE A 36 -3.16 2.13 -6.03
CA ILE A 36 -1.76 2.07 -5.60
C ILE A 36 -0.94 1.84 -6.86
N HIS A 37 0.00 2.75 -7.14
CA HIS A 37 1.00 2.56 -8.18
C HIS A 37 2.35 2.27 -7.53
N LEU A 38 2.99 1.19 -7.98
CA LEU A 38 4.23 0.70 -7.42
C LEU A 38 5.40 1.09 -8.33
N GLY A 39 6.53 1.52 -7.76
CA GLY A 39 7.76 1.77 -8.50
C GLY A 39 7.64 2.89 -9.53
N VAL A 40 6.82 3.90 -9.27
CA VAL A 40 6.68 5.03 -10.18
C VAL A 40 7.90 5.94 -10.13
N PRO A 41 8.31 6.56 -11.25
CA PRO A 41 9.40 7.53 -11.26
C PRO A 41 9.13 8.70 -10.30
N ALA A 42 10.19 9.27 -9.72
CA ALA A 42 10.07 10.41 -8.81
C ALA A 42 9.35 11.61 -9.45
N SER A 43 9.56 11.85 -10.76
CA SER A 43 8.88 12.90 -11.53
C SER A 43 7.36 12.73 -11.61
N ASP A 44 6.89 11.49 -11.53
CA ASP A 44 5.49 11.14 -11.69
C ASP A 44 4.80 11.09 -10.33
N ALA A 45 5.51 10.53 -9.33
CA ALA A 45 5.08 10.48 -7.94
C ALA A 45 5.00 11.86 -7.29
N PHE A 46 6.02 12.71 -7.46
CA PHE A 46 6.16 13.95 -6.71
C PHE A 46 6.22 15.16 -7.65
N ARG A 47 5.15 15.96 -7.66
CA ARG A 47 5.05 17.13 -8.54
C ARG A 47 5.61 18.39 -7.92
N LYS A 48 5.72 18.43 -6.58
CA LYS A 48 6.26 19.55 -5.82
C LYS A 48 7.35 19.06 -4.87
N THR A 49 8.31 19.94 -4.59
CA THR A 49 9.36 19.68 -3.61
C THR A 49 8.80 19.46 -2.20
N GLU A 50 7.73 20.16 -1.85
CA GLU A 50 7.02 20.02 -0.57
C GLU A 50 6.52 18.58 -0.36
N ASP A 51 5.93 17.96 -1.38
CA ASP A 51 5.42 16.59 -1.32
C ASP A 51 6.56 15.58 -1.01
N VAL A 52 7.74 15.81 -1.57
CA VAL A 52 8.94 14.99 -1.32
C VAL A 52 9.41 15.17 0.12
N MET A 53 9.50 16.42 0.58
CA MET A 53 9.96 16.75 1.94
C MET A 53 9.04 16.16 3.00
N ASP A 54 7.72 16.23 2.78
CA ASP A 54 6.72 15.66 3.68
C ASP A 54 6.82 14.13 3.78
N SER A 55 7.06 13.46 2.65
CA SER A 55 7.27 12.02 2.63
C SER A 55 8.59 11.63 3.31
N LEU A 56 9.68 12.38 3.05
CA LEU A 56 10.99 12.16 3.66
C LEU A 56 10.99 12.38 5.18
N ASP A 57 10.23 13.35 5.69
CA ASP A 57 10.13 13.61 7.14
C ASP A 57 9.56 12.39 7.90
N VAL A 58 8.69 11.62 7.26
CA VAL A 58 8.07 10.44 7.86
C VAL A 58 8.84 9.15 7.51
N LEU A 59 9.30 9.02 6.27
CA LEU A 59 9.78 7.77 5.68
C LEU A 59 11.27 7.79 5.34
N GLY A 60 12.03 8.78 5.80
CA GLY A 60 13.45 8.91 5.49
C GLY A 60 14.35 7.74 5.93
N ASN A 61 13.84 6.83 6.76
CA ASN A 61 14.55 5.60 7.17
C ASN A 61 14.02 4.33 6.47
N GLU A 62 13.10 4.47 5.51
CA GLU A 62 12.55 3.37 4.73
C GLU A 62 13.15 3.37 3.32
N ASN A 63 13.20 2.20 2.66
CA ASN A 63 13.62 2.07 1.26
C ASN A 63 12.49 2.40 0.27
N TYR A 64 11.45 3.10 0.73
CA TYR A 64 10.33 3.55 -0.11
C TYR A 64 9.75 4.86 0.41
N LEU A 65 9.18 5.64 -0.49
CA LEU A 65 8.42 6.86 -0.20
C LEU A 65 6.99 6.71 -0.72
N LEU A 66 6.04 7.33 0.00
CA LEU A 66 4.64 7.38 -0.39
C LEU A 66 4.24 8.82 -0.72
N ASN A 67 3.52 9.00 -1.82
CA ASN A 67 2.77 10.22 -2.08
C ASN A 67 1.28 9.93 -2.24
N TYR A 68 0.43 10.77 -1.67
CA TYR A 68 -1.02 10.65 -1.81
C TYR A 68 -1.58 11.77 -2.66
N GLN A 69 -2.41 11.41 -3.63
CA GLN A 69 -3.15 12.32 -4.48
C GLN A 69 -4.64 12.27 -4.10
N PRO A 70 -5.16 13.21 -3.28
CA PRO A 70 -6.53 13.18 -2.78
C PRO A 70 -7.57 13.21 -3.91
N HIS A 71 -7.32 13.98 -4.97
CA HIS A 71 -8.27 14.17 -6.08
C HIS A 71 -8.53 12.89 -6.90
N SER A 72 -7.52 12.03 -7.01
CA SER A 72 -7.58 10.80 -7.80
C SER A 72 -7.68 9.54 -6.93
N ASN A 73 -7.72 9.72 -5.60
CA ASN A 73 -7.57 8.68 -4.59
C ASN A 73 -6.44 7.69 -4.92
N THR A 74 -5.28 8.23 -5.26
CA THR A 74 -4.11 7.46 -5.73
C THR A 74 -2.96 7.61 -4.74
N ILE A 75 -2.32 6.51 -4.39
CA ILE A 75 -1.06 6.44 -3.66
C ILE A 75 0.00 5.98 -4.64
N ASP A 76 1.03 6.79 -4.80
CA ASP A 76 2.20 6.49 -5.60
C ASP A 76 3.34 6.07 -4.67
N ILE A 77 3.98 4.95 -4.98
CA ILE A 77 5.11 4.42 -4.22
C ILE A 77 6.38 4.54 -5.07
N LEU A 78 7.36 5.26 -4.54
CA LEU A 78 8.71 5.32 -5.08
C LEU A 78 9.60 4.39 -4.26
N TYR A 79 10.41 3.56 -4.92
CA TYR A 79 11.38 2.69 -4.24
C TYR A 79 12.79 3.24 -4.38
N HIS A 80 13.58 3.06 -3.32
CA HIS A 80 15.02 3.21 -3.43
C HIS A 80 15.62 2.05 -4.23
N SER A 81 16.80 2.22 -4.81
CA SER A 81 17.42 1.23 -5.70
C SER A 81 17.84 -0.07 -4.99
N ASP A 82 17.91 -0.05 -3.65
CA ASP A 82 18.21 -1.21 -2.82
C ASP A 82 16.95 -1.85 -2.20
N ALA A 83 15.75 -1.40 -2.59
CA ALA A 83 14.51 -1.94 -2.05
C ALA A 83 14.38 -3.44 -2.36
N GLU A 84 14.13 -4.23 -1.32
CA GLU A 84 13.95 -5.68 -1.42
C GLU A 84 12.46 -6.06 -1.38
N SER A 85 12.15 -7.36 -1.54
CA SER A 85 10.77 -7.85 -1.55
C SER A 85 9.99 -7.45 -0.29
N ASN A 86 10.66 -7.44 0.88
CA ASN A 86 10.05 -7.01 2.14
C ASN A 86 9.71 -5.52 2.14
N ASP A 87 10.52 -4.66 1.52
CA ASP A 87 10.22 -3.24 1.41
C ASP A 87 8.97 -3.01 0.54
N VAL A 88 8.83 -3.78 -0.53
CA VAL A 88 7.64 -3.74 -1.38
C VAL A 88 6.40 -4.20 -0.59
N ILE A 89 6.44 -5.36 0.09
CA ILE A 89 5.31 -5.84 0.91
C ILE A 89 4.95 -4.80 1.98
N LYS A 90 5.96 -4.26 2.67
CA LYS A 90 5.78 -3.27 3.74
C LYS A 90 5.14 -2.00 3.21
N SER A 91 5.58 -1.50 2.05
CA SER A 91 5.03 -0.31 1.41
C SER A 91 3.55 -0.47 1.05
N ILE A 92 3.13 -1.69 0.69
CA ILE A 92 1.73 -1.99 0.36
C ILE A 92 0.89 -2.06 1.62
N LEU A 93 1.35 -2.78 2.64
CA LEU A 93 0.68 -2.81 3.95
C LEU A 93 0.51 -1.38 4.48
N HIS A 94 1.57 -0.58 4.38
CA HIS A 94 1.56 0.82 4.78
C HIS A 94 0.56 1.63 3.97
N SER A 95 0.58 1.54 2.63
CA SER A 95 -0.36 2.26 1.76
C SER A 95 -1.81 1.94 2.07
N LEU A 96 -2.12 0.67 2.32
CA LEU A 96 -3.47 0.24 2.68
C LEU A 96 -3.89 0.79 4.05
N LYS A 97 -2.99 0.74 5.04
CA LYS A 97 -3.27 1.27 6.39
C LYS A 97 -3.41 2.79 6.38
N PHE A 98 -2.54 3.46 5.62
CA PHE A 98 -2.59 4.90 5.41
C PHE A 98 -3.93 5.32 4.81
N HIS A 99 -4.39 4.63 3.76
CA HIS A 99 -5.71 4.88 3.17
C HIS A 99 -6.86 4.63 4.16
N ASP A 100 -6.77 3.61 5.03
CA ASP A 100 -7.73 3.38 6.12
C ASP A 100 -7.80 4.58 7.08
N TYR A 101 -6.66 5.18 7.46
CA TYR A 101 -6.65 6.40 8.28
C TYR A 101 -7.24 7.60 7.54
N VAL A 102 -6.81 7.85 6.30
CA VAL A 102 -7.28 8.97 5.49
C VAL A 102 -8.80 8.92 5.29
N THR A 103 -9.36 7.75 4.99
CA THR A 103 -10.80 7.60 4.69
C THR A 103 -11.70 7.63 5.91
N LYS A 104 -11.18 7.34 7.12
CA LYS A 104 -11.91 7.52 8.37
C LYS A 104 -12.23 8.99 8.67
N HIS A 105 -11.48 9.91 8.08
CA HIS A 105 -11.69 11.34 8.26
C HIS A 105 -12.44 11.93 7.05
N ASN A 106 -13.53 12.65 7.32
CA ASN A 106 -14.26 13.35 6.27
C ASN A 106 -13.50 14.62 5.85
N MET A 107 -12.56 14.48 4.91
CA MET A 107 -11.75 15.58 4.39
C MET A 107 -12.54 16.58 3.52
N ALA A 108 -13.76 16.24 3.08
CA ALA A 108 -14.54 17.07 2.15
C ALA A 108 -14.95 18.44 2.73
N GLN A 109 -14.90 18.59 4.06
CA GLN A 109 -15.26 19.84 4.75
C GLN A 109 -14.04 20.60 5.30
N MET A 110 -12.83 20.09 5.08
CA MET A 110 -11.59 20.70 5.61
C MET A 110 -11.02 21.71 4.61
N ASN A 111 -10.30 22.71 5.12
CA ASN A 111 -9.50 23.60 4.25
C ASN A 111 -8.22 22.87 3.79
N SER A 112 -7.49 23.47 2.85
CA SER A 112 -6.30 22.84 2.25
C SER A 112 -5.15 22.60 3.24
N GLU A 113 -5.00 23.46 4.25
CA GLU A 113 -3.94 23.36 5.25
C GLU A 113 -4.23 22.20 6.21
N ASP A 114 -5.48 22.11 6.69
CA ASP A 114 -5.97 21.03 7.54
C ASP A 114 -5.88 19.67 6.83
N ILE A 115 -6.18 19.61 5.52
CA ILE A 115 -6.04 18.39 4.71
C ILE A 115 -4.57 17.95 4.67
N THR A 116 -3.65 18.88 4.39
CA THR A 116 -2.22 18.59 4.30
C THR A 116 -1.68 18.07 5.64
N GLN A 117 -2.03 18.76 6.73
CA GLN A 117 -1.65 18.34 8.08
C GLN A 117 -2.24 16.96 8.42
N ARG A 118 -3.52 16.72 8.08
CA ARG A 118 -4.17 15.41 8.31
C ARG A 118 -3.51 14.29 7.51
N ILE A 119 -3.10 14.54 6.27
CA ILE A 119 -2.37 13.56 5.45
C ILE A 119 -1.04 13.21 6.12
N ARG A 120 -0.28 14.21 6.57
CA ARG A 120 1.00 14.01 7.26
C ARG A 120 0.84 13.22 8.55
N GLU A 121 -0.16 13.55 9.37
CA GLU A 121 -0.51 12.81 10.58
C GLU A 121 -0.89 11.36 10.27
N SER A 122 -1.75 11.16 9.27
CA SER A 122 -2.21 9.83 8.86
C SER A 122 -1.05 8.97 8.38
N MET A 123 -0.09 9.56 7.63
CA MET A 123 1.11 8.88 7.16
C MET A 123 2.02 8.46 8.33
N ARG A 124 2.19 9.33 9.32
CA ARG A 124 2.98 9.03 10.52
C ARG A 124 2.35 7.92 11.36
N GLU A 125 1.04 8.00 11.58
CA GLU A 125 0.30 6.99 12.34
C GLU A 125 0.28 5.64 11.65
N SER A 126 0.04 5.62 10.33
CA SER A 126 0.07 4.38 9.54
C SER A 126 1.46 3.78 9.46
N HIS A 127 2.51 4.59 9.36
CA HIS A 127 3.89 4.11 9.33
C HIS A 127 4.26 3.42 10.64
N LYS A 128 3.94 4.06 11.77
CA LYS A 128 4.14 3.47 13.09
C LYS A 128 3.40 2.14 13.23
N TRP A 129 2.11 2.12 12.89
CA TRP A 129 1.31 0.90 12.96
C TRP A 129 1.90 -0.20 12.07
N THR A 130 2.33 0.14 10.86
CA THR A 130 2.95 -0.83 9.94
C THR A 130 4.21 -1.42 10.55
N ASN A 131 5.11 -0.59 11.10
CA ASN A 131 6.34 -1.09 11.73
C ASN A 131 6.06 -2.05 12.89
N GLU A 132 5.05 -1.76 13.69
CA GLU A 132 4.65 -2.61 14.82
C GLU A 132 4.00 -3.94 14.39
N ASN A 133 3.34 -3.98 13.23
CA ASN A 133 2.54 -5.13 12.78
C ASN A 133 3.21 -5.92 11.63
N PHE A 134 4.21 -5.36 10.96
CA PHE A 134 4.78 -5.94 9.74
C PHE A 134 5.36 -7.35 9.96
N GLY A 135 6.10 -7.56 11.04
CA GLY A 135 6.66 -8.89 11.35
C GLY A 135 5.58 -9.96 11.51
N ARG A 136 4.46 -9.62 12.18
CA ARG A 136 3.31 -10.53 12.33
C ARG A 136 2.58 -10.74 10.99
N PHE A 137 2.50 -9.71 10.16
CA PHE A 137 1.87 -9.80 8.85
C PHE A 137 2.62 -10.76 7.93
N VAL A 138 3.96 -10.64 7.88
CA VAL A 138 4.80 -11.54 7.07
C VAL A 138 4.71 -12.98 7.58
N ALA A 139 4.78 -13.20 8.90
CA ALA A 139 4.59 -14.54 9.46
C ALA A 139 3.21 -15.14 9.10
N GLU A 140 2.14 -14.34 9.12
CA GLU A 140 0.80 -14.78 8.72
C GLU A 140 0.65 -15.07 7.22
N LEU A 141 1.46 -14.43 6.37
CA LEU A 141 1.56 -14.74 4.93
C LEU A 141 2.28 -16.07 4.75
N ASP A 142 3.47 -16.21 5.35
CA ASP A 142 4.29 -17.41 5.25
C ASP A 142 3.55 -18.65 5.78
N ASP A 143 2.84 -18.54 6.91
CA ASP A 143 2.03 -19.62 7.49
C ASP A 143 0.86 -20.08 6.60
N LYS A 144 0.47 -19.26 5.61
CA LYS A 144 -0.62 -19.54 4.66
C LYS A 144 -0.12 -19.79 3.25
N ASP A 145 1.17 -20.11 3.12
CA ASP A 145 1.86 -20.46 1.87
C ASP A 145 1.78 -19.38 0.77
N TRP A 146 1.60 -18.14 1.20
CA TRP A 146 1.72 -16.98 0.33
C TRP A 146 3.20 -16.74 -0.03
N GLN A 147 3.54 -16.69 -1.31
CA GLN A 147 4.87 -16.36 -1.85
C GLN A 147 5.16 -14.87 -1.69
N SER A 148 5.71 -14.53 -0.53
CA SER A 148 6.25 -13.21 -0.19
C SER A 148 7.53 -12.86 -0.97
N ASP A 149 8.18 -13.86 -1.58
CA ASP A 149 9.46 -13.74 -2.28
C ASP A 149 9.34 -13.46 -3.78
N VAL A 150 8.16 -13.63 -4.38
CA VAL A 150 7.97 -13.48 -5.83
C VAL A 150 7.10 -12.27 -6.14
N ILE A 151 7.75 -11.20 -6.60
CA ILE A 151 7.09 -9.96 -7.03
C ILE A 151 7.22 -9.84 -8.55
N PHE A 152 6.09 -9.90 -9.25
CA PHE A 152 6.06 -9.72 -10.69
C PHE A 152 5.76 -8.26 -11.06
N TRP A 153 6.53 -7.74 -12.01
CA TRP A 153 6.32 -6.45 -12.63
C TRP A 153 5.77 -6.71 -14.03
N SER A 154 4.54 -6.25 -14.32
CA SER A 154 4.03 -6.31 -15.68
C SER A 154 4.41 -5.02 -16.41
N ASP A 155 5.37 -5.12 -17.32
CA ASP A 155 5.68 -4.03 -18.25
C ASP A 155 4.60 -3.93 -19.32
N LYS A 156 3.68 -2.96 -19.13
CA LYS A 156 3.22 -1.97 -20.12
C LYS A 156 1.86 -1.40 -19.75
N TYR A 157 1.83 -0.08 -19.59
CA TYR A 157 0.66 0.81 -19.69
C TYR A 157 -0.62 0.30 -19.02
N VAL A 158 -0.78 0.74 -17.76
CA VAL A 158 -2.02 0.66 -16.96
C VAL A 158 -2.38 -0.78 -16.59
N PHE A 159 -1.93 -1.27 -15.43
CA PHE A 159 -2.80 -1.98 -14.46
C PHE A 159 -2.09 -2.19 -13.12
N LYS A 160 -2.88 -2.01 -12.06
CA LYS A 160 -2.58 -2.27 -10.65
C LYS A 160 -2.56 -3.79 -10.41
N CYS A 161 -1.55 -4.31 -9.72
CA CYS A 161 -1.69 -5.18 -8.54
C CYS A 161 -0.35 -5.78 -8.13
N PHE A 162 -0.20 -5.94 -6.82
CA PHE A 162 0.80 -6.78 -6.19
C PHE A 162 0.39 -8.25 -6.32
N GLN A 163 1.29 -9.10 -6.79
CA GLN A 163 1.10 -10.55 -6.85
C GLN A 163 1.84 -11.18 -5.68
N ILE A 164 1.14 -12.03 -4.94
CA ILE A 164 1.71 -12.98 -3.99
C ILE A 164 1.17 -14.33 -4.46
N LEU A 165 2.02 -15.17 -5.07
CA LEU A 165 1.60 -16.47 -5.62
C LEU A 165 1.54 -17.54 -4.53
N ASN A 166 0.92 -18.69 -4.78
CA ASN A 166 0.96 -19.82 -3.84
C ASN A 166 2.12 -20.75 -4.18
N LYS A 167 2.84 -21.31 -3.18
CA LYS A 167 3.77 -22.43 -3.42
C LYS A 167 2.96 -23.65 -3.85
N THR A 168 3.14 -24.05 -5.10
CA THR A 168 2.57 -25.29 -5.66
C THR A 168 3.41 -26.48 -5.27
#